data_AF-A0A673K536-F1
#
_entry.id   AF-A0A673K536-F1
#
_cell.length_a   1.000
_cell.length_b   1.000
_cell.length_c   1.000
_cell.angle_alpha   90.00
_cell.angle_beta   90.00
_cell.angle_gamma   90.00
#
_symmetry.space_group_name_H-M   'P 1'
#
loop_
_entity.id
_entity.type
_entity.pdbx_description
1 polymer ?
#
loop_
_entity_poly.entity_id
_entity_poly.type
_entity_poly.pdbx_seq_one_letter_code
_entity_poly.pdbx_strand_id
1 'polypeptide(L)'
;MEALTQALSSSFAVSREPNSTSAPHPRLAQYKSKYSVLEQSERRRRFLELQKEKRLNYVNHARRLADGDWTGADSEDEEKKSPPQLENSADEEGMEIEQKKKLPKHYANQVLKDT
;
A
#
# COMPACT_ATOMS: atom_id res chain seq x y z
N MET A 1 -0.73 -29.33 15.37
CA MET A 1 -1.46 -28.08 15.65
C MET A 1 -0.57 -26.85 15.52
N GLU A 2 0.68 -26.91 15.98
CA GLU A 2 1.62 -25.76 15.93
C GLU A 2 1.89 -25.19 14.52
N ALA A 3 2.02 -26.06 13.50
CA ALA A 3 2.23 -25.58 12.13
C ALA A 3 1.03 -24.77 11.61
N LEU A 4 -0.19 -25.11 12.04
CA LEU A 4 -1.41 -24.40 11.65
C LEU A 4 -1.50 -23.04 12.35
N THR A 5 -1.18 -22.97 13.65
CA THR A 5 -1.17 -21.72 14.41
C THR A 5 -0.10 -20.76 13.88
N GLN A 6 1.09 -21.27 13.57
CA GLN A 6 2.15 -20.49 12.93
C GLN A 6 1.72 -19.96 11.56
N ALA A 7 1.13 -20.81 10.70
CA ALA A 7 0.69 -20.38 9.38
C ALA A 7 -0.37 -19.27 9.48
N LEU A 8 -1.36 -19.43 10.35
CA LEU A 8 -2.43 -18.45 10.53
C LEU A 8 -1.88 -17.15 11.13
N SER A 9 -1.05 -17.21 12.16
CA SER A 9 -0.49 -15.99 12.78
C SER A 9 0.51 -15.24 11.90
N SER A 10 1.30 -15.92 11.07
CA SER A 10 2.39 -15.28 10.31
C SER A 10 1.99 -14.83 8.90
N SER A 11 0.96 -15.43 8.30
CA SER A 11 0.66 -15.26 6.88
C SER A 11 -0.81 -14.94 6.54
N PHE A 12 -1.69 -14.85 7.53
CA PHE A 12 -3.07 -14.42 7.30
C PHE A 12 -3.23 -12.91 7.54
N ALA A 13 -3.38 -12.13 6.46
CA ALA A 13 -3.71 -10.71 6.50
C ALA A 13 -4.54 -10.31 5.28
N VAL A 14 -5.54 -9.44 5.49
CA VAL A 14 -6.37 -8.89 4.40
C VAL A 14 -5.64 -7.76 3.69
N SER A 15 -5.12 -6.79 4.46
CA SER A 15 -4.19 -5.77 3.96
C SER A 15 -2.76 -6.25 4.13
N ARG A 16 -2.01 -6.40 3.03
CA ARG A 16 -0.60 -6.82 3.03
C ARG A 16 0.33 -5.65 3.35
N GLU A 17 0.08 -4.97 4.47
CA GLU A 17 0.89 -3.85 4.92
C GLU A 17 2.03 -4.35 5.82
N PRO A 18 3.31 -4.09 5.49
CA PRO A 18 4.43 -4.49 6.33
C PRO A 18 4.41 -3.73 7.65
N ASN A 19 4.75 -4.42 8.74
CA ASN A 19 4.82 -3.84 10.10
C ASN A 19 3.55 -3.07 10.54
N SER A 20 2.36 -3.56 10.19
CA SER A 20 1.08 -2.92 10.56
C SER A 20 0.90 -2.79 12.08
N THR A 21 0.48 -1.61 12.53
CA THR A 21 0.13 -1.31 13.93
C THR A 21 -1.15 -2.00 14.42
N SER A 22 -1.90 -2.66 13.53
CA SER A 22 -3.05 -3.49 13.89
C SER A 22 -2.62 -4.81 14.55
N ALA A 23 -1.39 -5.23 14.33
CA ALA A 23 -0.76 -6.41 14.93
C ALA A 23 0.27 -5.98 16.00
N PRO A 24 0.62 -6.86 16.96
CA PRO A 24 1.66 -6.55 17.93
C PRO A 24 3.02 -6.30 17.23
N HIS A 25 3.87 -5.52 17.88
CA HIS A 25 5.19 -5.18 17.35
C HIS A 25 6.00 -6.45 17.00
N PRO A 26 6.70 -6.54 15.85
CA PRO A 26 7.40 -7.75 15.41
C PRO A 26 8.39 -8.34 16.43
N ARG A 27 8.97 -7.50 17.29
CA ARG A 27 9.86 -7.93 18.40
C ARG A 27 9.13 -8.67 19.53
N LEU A 28 7.83 -8.45 19.69
CA LEU A 28 7.00 -9.04 20.74
C LEU A 28 6.11 -10.17 20.21
N ALA A 29 6.05 -10.35 18.89
CA ALA A 29 5.25 -11.39 18.27
C ALA A 29 5.84 -12.79 18.52
N GLN A 30 4.97 -13.76 18.79
CA GLN A 30 5.38 -15.16 18.98
C GLN A 30 5.86 -15.80 17.68
N TYR A 31 5.31 -15.38 16.54
CA TYR A 31 5.69 -15.84 15.21
C TYR A 31 6.13 -14.66 14.36
N LYS A 32 7.21 -14.85 13.59
CA LYS A 32 7.68 -13.83 12.64
C LYS A 32 6.72 -13.77 11.44
N SER A 33 6.20 -12.60 11.14
CA SER A 33 5.42 -12.39 9.91
C SER A 33 6.33 -12.49 8.69
N LYS A 34 5.81 -13.10 7.62
CA LYS A 34 6.52 -13.18 6.33
C LYS A 34 6.77 -11.80 5.71
N TYR A 35 5.94 -10.81 6.06
CA TYR A 35 5.99 -9.44 5.52
C TYR A 35 6.84 -8.48 6.38
N SER A 36 7.58 -8.98 7.37
CA SER A 36 8.25 -8.15 8.40
C SER A 36 9.69 -7.72 8.05
N VAL A 37 10.22 -8.04 6.86
CA VAL A 37 11.68 -8.15 6.66
C VAL A 37 12.26 -7.16 5.64
N LEU A 38 11.68 -5.95 5.52
CA LEU A 38 12.33 -4.90 4.73
C LEU A 38 12.94 -3.80 5.59
N GLU A 39 14.17 -3.41 5.27
CA GLU A 39 14.86 -2.26 5.86
C GLU A 39 14.03 -0.98 5.70
N GLN A 40 13.60 -0.42 6.83
CA GLN A 40 12.65 0.69 6.85
C GLN A 40 13.24 1.97 6.23
N SER A 41 14.55 2.17 6.36
CA SER A 41 15.31 3.28 5.77
C SER A 41 15.19 3.30 4.25
N GLU A 42 15.45 2.17 3.60
CA GLU A 42 15.42 2.03 2.14
C GLU A 42 14.01 2.21 1.58
N ARG A 43 13.02 1.60 2.23
CA ARG A 43 11.61 1.75 1.85
C ARG A 43 11.15 3.21 1.94
N ARG A 44 11.55 3.93 3.00
CA ARG A 44 11.26 5.37 3.15
C ARG A 44 11.96 6.21 2.08
N ARG A 45 13.22 5.89 1.75
CA ARG A 45 13.97 6.56 0.67
C ARG A 45 13.25 6.45 -0.66
N ARG A 46 12.93 5.22 -1.09
CA ARG A 46 12.20 4.94 -2.34
C ARG A 46 10.80 5.57 -2.35
N PHE A 47 10.09 5.56 -1.23
CA PHE A 47 8.77 6.20 -1.12
C PHE A 47 8.84 7.71 -1.37
N LEU A 48 9.83 8.40 -0.79
CA LEU A 48 10.03 9.84 -1.01
C LEU A 48 10.47 10.17 -2.44
N GLU A 49 11.28 9.32 -3.06
CA GLU A 49 11.64 9.44 -4.49
C GLU A 49 10.41 9.32 -5.38
N LEU A 50 9.60 8.28 -5.16
CA LEU A 50 8.35 8.08 -5.90
C LEU A 50 7.39 9.26 -5.70
N GLN A 51 7.29 9.81 -4.49
CA GLN A 51 6.43 10.96 -4.20
C GLN A 51 6.81 12.20 -5.01
N LYS A 52 8.09 12.38 -5.35
CA LYS A 52 8.54 13.50 -6.22
C LYS A 52 8.10 13.31 -7.67
N GLU A 53 8.06 12.07 -8.15
CA GLU A 53 7.68 11.75 -9.53
C GLU A 53 6.16 11.66 -9.71
N LYS A 54 5.44 11.23 -8.67
CA LYS A 54 4.02 10.92 -8.74
C LYS A 54 3.17 12.18 -8.89
N ARG A 55 2.53 12.31 -10.05
CA ARG A 55 1.59 13.39 -10.34
C ARG A 55 0.16 12.93 -10.06
N LEU A 56 -0.37 13.34 -8.91
CA LEU A 56 -1.74 13.04 -8.48
C LEU A 56 -2.59 14.31 -8.38
N ASN A 57 -3.87 14.21 -8.74
CA ASN A 57 -4.81 15.33 -8.65
C ASN A 57 -5.45 15.46 -7.25
N TYR A 58 -4.65 15.89 -6.27
CA TYR A 58 -5.10 16.08 -4.88
C TYR A 58 -6.19 17.14 -4.72
N VAL A 59 -6.20 18.18 -5.57
CA VAL A 59 -7.19 19.26 -5.50
C VAL A 59 -8.58 18.74 -5.87
N ASN A 60 -8.70 17.99 -6.98
CA ASN A 60 -9.98 17.38 -7.34
C ASN A 60 -10.39 16.31 -6.33
N HIS A 61 -9.44 15.56 -5.75
CA HIS A 61 -9.75 14.58 -4.71
C HIS A 61 -10.29 15.21 -3.42
N ALA A 62 -9.70 16.32 -2.96
CA ALA A 62 -10.22 17.09 -1.84
C ALA A 62 -11.64 17.62 -2.11
N ARG A 63 -11.91 18.10 -3.34
CA ARG A 63 -13.26 18.50 -3.76
C ARG A 63 -14.26 17.34 -3.67
N ARG A 64 -13.90 16.16 -4.20
CA ARG A 64 -14.75 14.94 -4.13
C ARG A 64 -15.06 14.53 -2.68
N LEU A 65 -14.08 14.64 -1.79
CA LEU A 65 -14.29 14.39 -0.36
C LEU A 65 -15.26 15.38 0.28
N ALA A 66 -15.16 16.67 -0.07
CA ALA A 66 -16.02 17.72 0.45
C ALA A 66 -17.47 17.62 -0.07
N ASP A 67 -17.64 17.44 -1.38
CA ASP A 67 -18.94 17.45 -2.04
C ASP A 67 -19.66 16.09 -1.94
N GLY A 68 -18.95 15.03 -1.54
CA GLY A 68 -19.47 13.67 -1.49
C GLY A 68 -19.76 13.07 -2.88
N ASP A 69 -19.36 13.78 -3.94
CA ASP A 69 -19.57 13.39 -5.32
C ASP A 69 -18.41 12.52 -5.84
N TRP A 70 -18.75 11.29 -6.19
CA TRP A 70 -17.84 10.29 -6.76
C TRP A 70 -18.22 9.95 -8.22
N THR A 71 -19.23 10.61 -8.77
CA THR A 71 -19.66 10.43 -10.15
C THR A 71 -18.57 10.98 -11.08
N GLY A 72 -18.14 10.19 -12.07
CA GLY A 72 -17.02 10.55 -12.96
C GLY A 72 -15.61 10.21 -12.47
N ALA A 73 -15.45 9.59 -11.28
CA ALA A 73 -14.14 9.05 -10.86
C ALA A 73 -13.68 7.85 -11.72
N ASP A 74 -14.59 7.22 -12.48
CA ASP A 74 -14.31 6.09 -13.36
C ASP A 74 -14.16 6.45 -14.84
N SER A 75 -14.53 7.67 -15.30
CA SER A 75 -14.63 7.89 -16.75
C SER A 75 -13.45 8.58 -17.44
N GLU A 76 -12.76 9.61 -16.93
CA GLU A 76 -12.12 10.52 -17.92
C GLU A 76 -10.73 11.14 -17.70
N ASP A 77 -9.93 10.84 -16.66
CA ASP A 77 -8.66 11.61 -16.51
C ASP A 77 -7.40 10.88 -16.01
N GLU A 78 -7.38 9.55 -15.94
CA GLU A 78 -6.19 8.79 -15.47
C GLU A 78 -5.79 7.62 -16.38
N GLU A 79 -6.40 7.48 -17.57
CA GLU A 79 -6.06 6.42 -18.54
C GLU A 79 -5.14 6.89 -19.69
N LYS A 80 -4.88 8.19 -19.83
CA LYS A 80 -4.05 8.73 -20.93
C LYS A 80 -2.66 9.11 -20.45
N LYS A 81 -1.84 8.11 -20.13
CA LYS A 81 -0.35 8.04 -20.26
C LYS A 81 0.20 6.88 -19.41
N SER A 82 -0.13 5.65 -19.77
CA SER A 82 0.73 4.51 -19.41
C SER A 82 1.67 4.23 -20.59
N PRO A 83 2.98 4.48 -20.49
CA PRO A 83 3.96 3.70 -21.24
C PRO A 83 3.86 2.22 -20.80
N PRO A 84 4.34 1.28 -21.63
CA PRO A 84 3.87 -0.10 -21.68
C PRO A 84 4.18 -0.87 -20.39
N GLN A 85 3.35 -1.88 -20.15
CA GLN A 85 3.66 -3.13 -19.45
C GLN A 85 5.13 -3.28 -19.05
N LEU A 86 5.41 -3.15 -17.76
CA LEU A 86 6.32 -4.09 -17.11
C LEU A 86 5.42 -5.15 -16.48
N GLU A 87 5.08 -6.12 -17.32
CA GLU A 87 4.64 -7.43 -16.85
C GLU A 87 5.74 -8.00 -15.94
N ASN A 88 5.30 -8.52 -14.79
CA ASN A 88 5.97 -9.55 -14.00
C ASN A 88 7.51 -9.48 -13.93
N SER A 89 8.03 -8.84 -12.88
CA SER A 89 9.07 -9.51 -12.11
C SER A 89 8.45 -10.03 -10.82
N ALA A 90 7.91 -11.24 -10.92
CA ALA A 90 7.59 -12.10 -9.78
C ALA A 90 8.85 -12.60 -9.05
N ASP A 91 10.00 -11.94 -9.21
CA ASP A 91 11.33 -12.33 -8.73
C ASP A 91 12.16 -11.12 -8.27
N GLU A 92 11.62 -10.32 -7.34
CA GLU A 92 12.48 -9.57 -6.40
C GLU A 92 11.92 -9.79 -5.00
N GLU A 93 12.34 -10.91 -4.39
CA GLU A 93 12.30 -11.13 -2.94
C GLU A 93 12.93 -9.93 -2.23
N GLY A 94 12.13 -8.91 -1.90
CA GLY A 94 12.69 -7.77 -1.16
C GLY A 94 11.75 -6.61 -0.91
N MET A 95 11.03 -6.07 -1.90
CA MET A 95 10.40 -4.75 -1.70
C MET A 95 9.00 -4.62 -2.29
N GLU A 96 8.01 -5.16 -1.58
CA GLU A 96 6.58 -4.84 -1.79
C GLU A 96 6.28 -3.39 -1.35
N ILE A 97 6.75 -2.40 -2.11
CA ILE A 97 6.09 -1.10 -2.12
C ILE A 97 4.92 -1.27 -3.08
N GLU A 98 3.76 -1.70 -2.56
CA GLU A 98 2.53 -1.71 -3.35
C GLU A 98 2.31 -0.30 -3.89
N GLN A 99 2.62 -0.12 -5.18
CA GLN A 99 2.40 1.13 -5.88
C GLN A 99 0.89 1.31 -6.01
N LYS A 100 0.24 1.87 -5.00
CA LYS A 100 -1.16 2.28 -5.10
C LYS A 100 -1.22 3.43 -6.10
N LYS A 101 -1.42 3.07 -7.37
CA LYS A 101 -1.42 3.99 -8.52
C LYS A 101 -2.56 5.01 -8.46
N LYS A 102 -3.58 4.77 -7.63
CA LYS A 102 -4.80 5.60 -7.53
C LYS A 102 -5.06 6.06 -6.09
N LEU A 103 -5.67 7.25 -5.93
CA LEU A 103 -6.14 7.70 -4.62
C LEU A 103 -7.35 6.86 -4.17
N PRO A 104 -7.53 6.66 -2.85
CA PRO A 104 -8.70 5.97 -2.32
C PRO A 104 -10.00 6.70 -2.68
N LYS A 105 -11.02 5.92 -3.05
CA LYS A 105 -12.40 6.39 -3.26
C LYS A 105 -13.15 6.45 -1.93
N HIS A 106 -14.17 7.30 -1.86
CA HIS A 106 -15.03 7.47 -0.69
C HIS A 106 -14.25 7.91 0.56
N TYR A 107 -14.84 7.78 1.75
CA TYR A 107 -14.23 8.25 2.99
C TYR A 107 -13.26 7.25 3.63
N ALA A 108 -13.23 6.00 3.18
CA ALA A 108 -12.36 4.98 3.75
C ALA A 108 -10.89 5.16 3.32
N ASN A 109 -9.96 4.83 4.21
CA ASN A 109 -8.52 4.81 3.96
C ASN A 109 -7.89 6.15 3.51
N GLN A 110 -8.48 7.29 3.90
CA GLN A 110 -7.95 8.63 3.53
C GLN A 110 -6.80 9.12 4.41
N VAL A 111 -6.57 8.48 5.56
CA VAL A 111 -5.54 8.88 6.51
C VAL A 111 -4.25 8.10 6.24
N LEU A 112 -3.12 8.80 6.24
CA LEU A 112 -1.80 8.19 6.22
C LEU A 112 -1.56 7.47 7.56
N LYS A 113 -1.31 6.17 7.52
CA LYS A 113 -1.00 5.35 8.70
C LYS A 113 0.52 5.25 8.89
N ASP A 114 0.94 5.17 10.14
CA ASP A 114 2.33 4.90 10.48
C ASP A 114 2.69 3.43 10.15
N THR A 115 3.73 3.22 9.35
CA THR A 115 4.22 1.90 8.86
C THR A 115 5.76 1.79 8.84
#